data_AF-A0A8I2YY15-F1
#
_entry.id   AF-A0A8I2YY15-F1
#
_cell.length_a   1.000
_cell.length_b   1.000
_cell.length_c   1.000
_cell.angle_alpha   90.00
_cell.angle_beta   90.00
_cell.angle_gamma   90.00
#
_symmetry.space_group_name_H-M   'P 1'
#
loop_
_entity.id
_entity.type
_entity.pdbx_description
1 polymer ?
#
loop_
_entity_poly.entity_id
_entity_poly.type
_entity_poly.pdbx_seq_one_letter_code
_entity_poly.pdbx_strand_id
1 'polypeptide(L)'
;MTRSCSHPSRKRLAPYKHPRHSNQRTLTQLHFALDSSVLKTCSLCSLSYTKGAPDDETLHRSHCGRVQRGMEWGKDEEREALKASVHEVAATLKLRDGTKGRIVCFPATVGGKIGTKLAHLLDTINLALASPPLTESTLKSSKAYLFLLLHHQILTEKRSWAALSRSVSPPPWLSPPLK
;
A
#
# COMPACT_ATOMS: atom_id res chain seq x y z
N MET A 1 -84.72 -44.22 -38.78
CA MET A 1 -84.10 -43.75 -40.03
C MET A 1 -82.99 -42.76 -39.70
N THR A 2 -81.76 -43.23 -39.76
CA THR A 2 -80.51 -42.52 -39.47
C THR A 2 -80.16 -41.56 -40.61
N ARG A 3 -79.96 -40.26 -40.31
CA ARG A 3 -79.42 -39.29 -41.25
C ARG A 3 -77.93 -39.09 -40.98
N SER A 4 -77.12 -39.63 -41.88
CA SER A 4 -75.66 -39.55 -41.91
C SER A 4 -75.18 -38.10 -42.04
N CYS A 5 -74.26 -37.69 -41.17
CA CYS A 5 -73.54 -36.43 -41.28
C CYS A 5 -72.35 -36.59 -42.24
N SER A 6 -72.43 -35.97 -43.42
CA SER A 6 -71.31 -35.83 -44.35
C SER A 6 -70.39 -34.69 -43.89
N HIS A 7 -69.12 -35.03 -43.60
CA HIS A 7 -68.06 -34.08 -43.27
C HIS A 7 -67.63 -33.29 -44.53
N PRO A 8 -67.52 -31.96 -44.49
CA PRO A 8 -66.89 -31.21 -45.56
C PRO A 8 -65.36 -31.38 -45.54
N SER A 9 -64.82 -31.74 -46.71
CA SER A 9 -63.41 -31.97 -47.01
C SER A 9 -62.55 -30.74 -46.68
N ARG A 10 -61.60 -30.92 -45.76
CA ARG A 10 -60.68 -29.89 -45.27
C ARG A 10 -59.64 -29.58 -46.36
N LYS A 11 -59.87 -28.51 -47.13
CA LYS A 11 -58.88 -27.99 -48.10
C LYS A 11 -57.60 -27.59 -47.36
N ARG A 12 -56.51 -28.29 -47.66
CA ARG A 12 -55.18 -28.10 -47.07
C ARG A 12 -54.59 -26.80 -47.64
N LEU A 13 -54.63 -25.72 -46.85
CA LEU A 13 -54.00 -24.44 -47.23
C LEU A 13 -52.49 -24.63 -47.32
N ALA A 14 -51.90 -24.16 -48.42
CA ALA A 14 -50.46 -24.15 -48.64
C ALA A 14 -49.76 -23.32 -47.55
N PRO A 15 -48.54 -23.70 -47.11
CA PRO A 15 -47.83 -22.97 -46.06
C PRO A 15 -47.49 -21.56 -46.54
N TYR A 16 -47.96 -20.56 -45.78
CA TYR A 16 -47.66 -19.16 -46.01
C TYR A 16 -46.16 -18.95 -45.81
N LYS A 17 -45.42 -18.65 -46.89
CA LYS A 17 -44.00 -18.28 -46.81
C LYS A 17 -43.90 -16.92 -46.12
N HIS A 18 -43.60 -16.91 -44.82
CA HIS A 18 -43.15 -15.69 -44.15
C HIS A 18 -41.81 -15.24 -44.77
N PRO A 19 -41.70 -14.00 -45.27
CA PRO A 19 -40.40 -13.45 -45.62
C PRO A 19 -39.59 -13.32 -44.33
N ARG A 20 -38.50 -14.10 -44.23
CA ARG A 20 -37.56 -14.03 -43.11
C ARG A 20 -36.73 -12.75 -43.23
N HIS A 21 -37.28 -11.63 -42.81
CA HIS A 21 -36.47 -10.46 -42.48
C HIS A 21 -36.01 -10.55 -41.03
N SER A 22 -35.01 -11.39 -40.77
CA SER A 22 -34.24 -11.31 -39.54
C SER A 22 -33.12 -10.29 -39.73
N ASN A 23 -33.46 -9.01 -39.82
CA ASN A 23 -32.51 -7.94 -39.57
C ASN A 23 -32.28 -7.87 -38.04
N GLN A 24 -31.68 -8.91 -37.48
CA GLN A 24 -31.14 -8.82 -36.13
C GLN A 24 -29.98 -7.84 -36.20
N ARG A 25 -30.20 -6.62 -35.67
CA ARG A 25 -29.11 -5.68 -35.44
C ARG A 25 -28.14 -6.37 -34.49
N THR A 26 -26.96 -6.72 -35.00
CA THR A 26 -25.88 -7.24 -34.18
C THR A 26 -25.57 -6.20 -33.12
N LEU A 27 -25.81 -6.55 -31.85
CA LEU A 27 -25.36 -5.74 -30.74
C LEU A 27 -23.84 -5.76 -30.77
N THR A 28 -23.24 -4.62 -31.11
CA THR A 28 -21.79 -4.46 -31.03
C THR A 28 -21.43 -4.36 -29.55
N GLN A 29 -21.02 -5.49 -28.97
CA GLN A 29 -20.45 -5.49 -27.63
C GLN A 29 -19.08 -4.83 -27.71
N LEU A 30 -18.98 -3.61 -27.20
CA LEU A 30 -17.71 -2.93 -27.00
C LEU A 30 -16.93 -3.68 -25.92
N HIS A 31 -16.00 -4.52 -26.34
CA HIS A 31 -14.96 -5.02 -25.44
C HIS A 31 -13.98 -3.88 -25.20
N PHE A 32 -14.01 -3.30 -23.98
CA PHE A 32 -12.93 -2.44 -23.49
C PHE A 32 -11.71 -3.34 -23.22
N ALA A 33 -10.97 -3.67 -24.27
CA ALA A 33 -9.66 -4.29 -24.16
C ALA A 33 -8.68 -3.22 -23.68
N LEU A 34 -8.58 -3.05 -22.36
CA LEU A 34 -7.45 -2.33 -21.78
C LEU A 34 -6.25 -3.29 -21.82
N ASP A 35 -5.49 -3.25 -22.92
CA ASP A 35 -4.26 -4.04 -23.10
C ASP A 35 -3.18 -3.74 -22.03
N SER A 36 -3.39 -2.72 -21.20
CA SER A 36 -2.54 -2.40 -20.05
C SER A 36 -3.39 -2.20 -18.79
N SER A 37 -2.90 -2.69 -17.65
CA SER A 37 -3.52 -2.40 -16.36
C SER A 37 -3.50 -0.88 -16.12
N VAL A 38 -4.69 -0.28 -16.03
CA VAL A 38 -4.83 1.14 -15.65
C VAL A 38 -4.36 1.33 -14.21
N LEU A 39 -4.48 0.29 -13.39
CA LEU A 39 -3.86 0.23 -12.06
C LEU A 39 -2.33 0.12 -12.18
N LYS A 40 -1.65 1.06 -11.54
CA LYS A 40 -0.19 1.11 -11.39
C LYS A 40 0.19 1.14 -9.93
N THR A 41 1.25 0.42 -9.57
CA THR A 41 1.83 0.47 -8.22
C THR A 41 3.14 1.24 -8.28
N CYS A 42 3.27 2.28 -7.46
CA CYS A 42 4.49 3.08 -7.40
C CYS A 42 5.64 2.30 -6.76
N SER A 43 6.80 2.23 -7.40
CA SER A 43 7.97 1.53 -6.84
C SER A 43 8.58 2.20 -5.60
N LEU A 44 8.27 3.48 -5.37
CA LEU A 44 8.85 4.26 -4.27
C LEU A 44 7.98 4.23 -3.00
N CYS A 45 6.66 4.32 -3.14
CA CYS A 45 5.73 4.34 -2.01
C CYS A 45 4.81 3.11 -1.94
N SER A 46 4.85 2.23 -2.94
CA SER A 46 4.00 1.02 -3.04
C SER A 46 2.50 1.28 -3.07
N LEU A 47 2.06 2.54 -3.20
CA LEU A 47 0.66 2.89 -3.41
C LEU A 47 0.22 2.44 -4.82
N SER A 48 -0.90 1.75 -4.87
CA SER A 48 -1.58 1.40 -6.12
C SER A 48 -2.61 2.48 -6.47
N TYR A 49 -2.56 3.01 -7.69
CA TYR A 49 -3.38 4.13 -8.15
C TYR A 49 -3.80 3.93 -9.61
N THR A 50 -4.88 4.58 -10.03
CA THR A 50 -5.39 4.51 -11.41
C THR A 50 -4.69 5.55 -12.27
N LYS A 51 -3.89 5.11 -13.25
CA LYS A 51 -3.23 6.00 -14.20
C LYS A 51 -4.27 6.63 -15.14
N GLY A 52 -4.24 7.95 -15.30
CA GLY A 52 -5.23 8.69 -16.08
C GLY A 52 -6.44 9.15 -15.28
N ALA A 53 -6.57 8.78 -14.00
CA ALA A 53 -7.52 9.39 -13.08
C ALA A 53 -6.81 10.54 -12.32
N PRO A 54 -7.17 11.81 -12.56
CA PRO A 54 -6.42 12.96 -12.04
C PRO A 54 -6.43 13.03 -10.51
N ASP A 55 -7.51 12.58 -9.87
CA ASP A 55 -7.64 12.55 -8.41
C ASP A 55 -6.69 11.53 -7.79
N ASP A 56 -6.67 10.30 -8.30
CA ASP A 56 -5.76 9.23 -7.89
C ASP A 56 -4.30 9.63 -8.09
N GLU A 57 -3.97 10.27 -9.22
CA GLU A 57 -2.61 10.73 -9.48
C GLU A 57 -2.18 11.86 -8.55
N THR A 58 -3.09 12.78 -8.20
CA THR A 58 -2.82 13.86 -7.26
C THR A 58 -2.64 13.32 -5.84
N LEU A 59 -3.49 12.39 -5.42
CA LEU A 59 -3.36 11.67 -4.17
C LEU A 59 -2.02 10.92 -4.11
N HIS A 60 -1.67 10.19 -5.17
CA HIS A 60 -0.38 9.52 -5.27
C HIS A 60 0.79 10.50 -5.18
N ARG A 61 0.79 11.63 -5.92
CA ARG A 61 1.89 12.62 -5.86
C ARG A 61 2.10 13.16 -4.45
N SER A 62 1.02 13.53 -3.77
CA SER A 62 1.09 14.06 -2.40
C SER A 62 1.56 13.02 -1.39
N HIS A 63 1.05 11.79 -1.49
CA HIS A 63 1.48 10.66 -0.66
C HIS A 63 2.95 10.30 -0.90
N CYS A 64 3.34 10.12 -2.17
CA CYS A 64 4.68 9.72 -2.57
C CYS A 64 5.72 10.76 -2.14
N GLY A 65 5.42 12.06 -2.31
CA GLY A 65 6.29 13.14 -1.83
C GLY A 65 6.46 13.13 -0.30
N ARG A 66 5.41 12.79 0.46
CA ARG A 66 5.49 12.66 1.93
C ARG A 66 6.34 11.46 2.34
N VAL A 67 6.11 10.29 1.73
CA VAL A 67 6.88 9.07 2.01
C VAL A 67 8.36 9.27 1.72
N GLN A 68 8.71 9.85 0.57
CA GLN A 68 10.11 10.10 0.20
C GLN A 68 10.81 11.02 1.21
N ARG A 69 10.19 12.16 1.53
CA ARG A 69 10.72 13.09 2.54
C ARG A 69 10.76 12.47 3.93
N GLY A 70 9.86 11.55 4.26
CA GLY A 70 9.85 10.81 5.53
C GLY A 70 10.95 9.75 5.61
N MET A 71 11.36 9.14 4.49
CA MET A 71 12.32 8.03 4.49
C MET A 71 13.79 8.44 4.29
N GLU A 72 14.07 9.60 3.71
CA GLU A 72 15.46 10.01 3.42
C GLU A 72 16.20 10.57 4.64
N TRP A 73 17.29 9.93 5.06
CA TRP A 73 18.18 10.51 6.08
C TRP A 73 19.29 11.30 5.38
N GLY A 74 19.17 12.64 5.40
CA GLY A 74 20.05 13.54 4.66
C GLY A 74 21.22 14.09 5.50
N LYS A 75 21.97 15.01 4.88
CA LYS A 75 23.10 15.71 5.54
C LYS A 75 22.66 16.59 6.70
N ASP A 76 21.42 17.06 6.67
CA ASP A 76 20.87 17.92 7.71
C ASP A 76 20.56 17.14 8.98
N GLU A 77 19.93 15.98 8.84
CA GLU A 77 19.71 15.05 9.94
C GLU A 77 21.05 14.51 10.46
N GLU A 78 22.00 14.21 9.59
CA GLU A 78 23.34 13.76 10.02
C GLU A 78 24.05 14.82 10.88
N ARG A 79 23.97 16.09 10.49
CA ARG A 79 24.57 17.20 11.24
C ARG A 79 23.88 17.41 12.59
N GLU A 80 22.56 17.25 12.64
CA GLU A 80 21.80 17.38 13.89
C GLU A 80 21.92 16.16 14.80
N ALA A 81 22.16 14.98 14.27
CA ALA A 81 22.37 13.76 15.06
C ALA A 81 23.51 13.93 16.08
N LEU A 82 24.59 14.61 15.68
CA LEU A 82 25.72 14.94 16.55
C LEU A 82 25.33 15.84 17.74
N LYS A 83 24.27 16.62 17.60
CA LYS A 83 23.78 17.56 18.63
C LYS A 83 22.61 16.99 19.43
N ALA A 84 21.80 16.11 18.82
CA ALA A 84 20.47 15.74 19.28
C ALA A 84 20.42 14.41 20.06
N SER A 85 21.45 14.09 20.84
CA SER A 85 21.54 12.85 21.64
C SER A 85 21.19 11.58 20.84
N VAL A 86 21.54 11.56 19.56
CA VAL A 86 21.36 10.38 18.71
C VAL A 86 22.55 9.45 18.93
N HIS A 87 22.26 8.22 19.35
CA HIS A 87 23.27 7.22 19.62
C HIS A 87 23.23 6.13 18.55
N GLU A 88 24.39 5.82 17.98
CA GLU A 88 24.52 4.64 17.11
C GLU A 88 24.54 3.38 18.00
N VAL A 89 23.56 2.51 17.81
CA VAL A 89 23.42 1.26 18.57
C VAL A 89 24.19 0.13 17.91
N ALA A 90 24.22 0.13 16.58
CA ALA A 90 24.91 -0.88 15.79
C ALA A 90 25.37 -0.32 14.45
N ALA A 91 26.64 -0.54 14.14
CA ALA A 91 27.26 -0.16 12.87
C ALA A 91 27.31 -1.37 11.91
N THR A 92 27.27 -1.10 10.60
CA THR A 92 27.62 -2.08 9.55
C THR A 92 26.84 -3.40 9.63
N LEU A 93 25.54 -3.32 9.93
CA LEU A 93 24.66 -4.48 9.86
C LEU A 93 24.39 -4.85 8.41
N LYS A 94 24.57 -6.12 8.08
CA LYS A 94 24.19 -6.69 6.78
C LYS A 94 22.83 -7.36 6.91
N LEU A 95 21.88 -6.97 6.07
CA LEU A 95 20.64 -7.71 5.90
C LEU A 95 20.88 -8.94 5.01
N ARG A 96 19.90 -9.85 4.98
CA ARG A 96 19.98 -11.10 4.20
C ARG A 96 20.12 -10.86 2.69
N ASP A 97 19.64 -9.72 2.22
CA ASP A 97 19.75 -9.24 0.84
C ASP A 97 21.14 -8.67 0.50
N GLY A 98 22.07 -8.63 1.47
CA GLY A 98 23.40 -8.06 1.32
C GLY A 98 23.47 -6.55 1.57
N THR A 99 22.32 -5.88 1.80
CA THR A 99 22.28 -4.45 2.06
C THR A 99 22.92 -4.13 3.40
N LYS A 100 23.81 -3.13 3.43
CA LYS A 100 24.44 -2.67 4.67
C LYS A 100 23.70 -1.47 5.24
N GLY A 101 23.70 -1.35 6.57
CA GLY A 101 23.15 -0.19 7.25
C GLY A 101 23.63 -0.07 8.68
N ARG A 102 23.05 0.87 9.41
CA ARG A 102 23.29 1.11 10.84
C ARG A 102 21.99 1.37 11.58
N ILE A 103 21.96 1.10 12.88
CA ILE A 103 20.83 1.44 13.75
C ILE A 103 21.21 2.66 14.58
N VAL A 104 20.37 3.68 14.52
CA VAL A 104 20.43 4.84 15.42
C VAL A 104 19.27 4.81 16.39
N CYS A 105 19.51 5.30 17.61
CA CYS A 105 18.54 5.38 18.69
C CYS A 105 18.52 6.78 19.28
N PHE A 106 17.33 7.30 19.54
CA PHE A 106 17.14 8.58 20.20
C PHE A 106 15.82 8.63 20.97
N PRO A 107 15.67 9.53 21.96
CA PRO A 107 14.39 9.72 22.65
C PRO A 107 13.28 10.12 21.66
N ALA A 108 12.07 9.57 21.79
CA ALA A 108 10.96 9.91 20.90
C ALA A 108 10.42 11.34 21.09
N THR A 109 10.96 12.09 22.08
CA THR A 109 10.69 13.50 22.34
C THR A 109 11.77 14.44 21.82
N VAL A 110 12.71 13.94 21.00
CA VAL A 110 13.75 14.78 20.42
C VAL A 110 13.12 15.90 19.58
N GLY A 111 13.63 17.12 19.73
CA GLY A 111 13.19 18.28 18.94
C GLY A 111 14.01 18.46 17.66
N GLY A 112 13.95 19.67 17.09
CA GLY A 112 14.72 20.03 15.89
C GLY A 112 14.28 19.25 14.64
N LYS A 113 15.18 19.11 13.67
CA LYS A 113 14.90 18.38 12.42
C LYS A 113 14.70 16.90 12.66
N ILE A 114 15.42 16.30 13.63
CA ILE A 114 15.22 14.89 13.99
C ILE A 114 13.80 14.66 14.54
N GLY A 115 13.31 15.57 15.39
CA GLY A 115 11.94 15.53 15.89
C GLY A 115 10.89 15.63 14.79
N THR A 116 11.03 16.64 13.91
CA THR A 116 10.16 16.81 12.74
C THR A 116 10.18 15.58 11.83
N LYS A 117 11.36 14.99 11.64
CA LYS A 117 11.55 13.76 10.87
C LYS A 117 10.81 12.57 11.49
N LEU A 118 10.96 12.38 12.81
CA LEU A 118 10.25 11.32 13.54
C LEU A 118 8.74 11.52 13.47
N ALA A 119 8.25 12.75 13.62
CA ALA A 119 6.82 13.06 13.51
C ALA A 119 6.27 12.66 12.13
N HIS A 120 6.95 13.03 11.04
CA HIS A 120 6.55 12.64 9.68
C HIS A 120 6.57 11.12 9.46
N LEU A 121 7.55 10.42 10.02
CA LEU A 121 7.60 8.95 9.97
C LEU A 121 6.41 8.33 10.71
N LEU A 122 6.12 8.79 11.93
CA LEU A 122 4.99 8.30 12.72
C LEU A 122 3.65 8.61 12.04
N ASP A 123 3.47 9.80 11.47
CA ASP A 123 2.27 10.14 10.70
C ASP A 123 2.07 9.22 9.50
N THR A 124 3.16 8.88 8.81
CA THR A 124 3.12 7.95 7.67
C THR A 124 2.73 6.54 8.13
N ILE A 125 3.29 6.08 9.25
CA ILE A 125 2.95 4.78 9.85
C ILE A 125 1.49 4.77 10.30
N ASN A 126 1.03 5.81 10.99
CA ASN A 126 -0.35 5.93 11.46
C ASN A 126 -1.35 5.87 10.31
N LEU A 127 -1.05 6.57 9.22
CA LEU A 127 -1.88 6.53 8.02
C LEU A 127 -1.88 5.13 7.38
N ALA A 128 -0.71 4.50 7.24
CA ALA A 128 -0.58 3.18 6.63
C ALA A 128 -1.26 2.08 7.43
N LEU A 129 -1.25 2.19 8.77
CA LEU A 129 -1.86 1.23 9.69
C LEU A 129 -3.29 1.60 10.09
N ALA A 130 -3.82 2.71 9.58
CA ALA A 130 -5.08 3.32 10.03
C ALA A 130 -5.18 3.43 11.56
N SER A 131 -4.05 3.74 12.22
CA SER A 131 -3.96 3.83 13.68
C SER A 131 -4.03 5.27 14.16
N PRO A 132 -4.60 5.53 15.35
CA PRO A 132 -4.55 6.85 15.96
C PRO A 132 -3.10 7.23 16.30
N PRO A 133 -2.79 8.54 16.39
CA PRO A 133 -1.47 9.00 16.80
C PRO A 133 -1.14 8.58 18.24
N LEU A 134 0.14 8.38 18.50
CA LEU A 134 0.63 8.08 19.85
C LEU A 134 0.46 9.30 20.76
N THR A 135 0.04 9.06 22.00
CA THR A 135 -0.10 10.15 22.98
C THR A 135 1.28 10.68 23.41
N GLU A 136 1.34 11.94 23.85
CA GLU A 136 2.57 12.54 24.35
C GLU A 136 3.19 11.77 25.53
N SER A 137 2.35 11.23 26.42
CA SER A 137 2.81 10.43 27.56
C SER A 137 3.60 9.20 27.09
N THR A 138 3.10 8.54 26.03
CA THR A 138 3.75 7.38 25.41
C THR A 138 5.05 7.77 24.72
N LEU A 139 5.08 8.91 24.01
CA LEU A 139 6.31 9.38 23.36
C LEU A 139 7.38 9.74 24.39
N LYS A 140 7.02 10.36 25.52
CA LYS A 140 7.93 10.68 26.63
C LYS A 140 8.60 9.46 27.25
N SER A 141 7.91 8.32 27.31
CA SER A 141 8.47 7.07 27.83
C SER A 141 9.11 6.18 26.75
N SER A 142 9.21 6.64 25.51
CA SER A 142 9.66 5.82 24.37
C SER A 142 10.99 6.27 23.78
N LYS A 143 11.68 5.31 23.15
CA LYS A 143 12.86 5.55 22.32
C LYS A 143 12.54 5.13 20.89
N ALA A 144 12.96 5.93 19.92
CA ALA A 144 12.88 5.60 18.52
C ALA A 144 14.17 4.92 18.07
N TYR A 145 14.03 3.81 17.35
CA TYR A 145 15.12 3.09 16.70
C TYR A 145 14.90 3.13 15.20
N LEU A 146 15.86 3.69 14.46
CA LEU A 146 15.79 3.77 13.01
C LEU A 146 16.93 2.97 12.39
N PHE A 147 16.60 2.14 11.41
CA PHE A 147 17.58 1.47 10.58
C PHE A 147 17.86 2.30 9.33
N LEU A 148 19.09 2.80 9.21
CA LEU A 148 19.55 3.63 8.11
C LEU A 148 20.36 2.77 7.16
N LEU A 149 19.90 2.65 5.91
CA LEU A 149 20.66 1.97 4.87
C LEU A 149 21.87 2.80 4.45
N LEU A 150 23.04 2.17 4.36
CA LEU A 150 24.18 2.73 3.65
C LEU A 150 23.84 2.71 2.16
N HIS A 151 23.38 3.83 1.63
CA HIS A 151 23.22 3.98 0.19
C HIS A 151 24.61 4.18 -0.42
N HIS A 152 25.30 3.07 -0.76
CA HIS A 152 26.35 3.15 -1.76
C HIS A 152 25.65 3.41 -3.09
N GLN A 153 25.85 4.58 -3.69
CA GLN A 153 25.33 4.82 -5.03
C GLN A 153 25.82 3.69 -5.94
N ILE A 154 24.88 2.97 -6.57
CA ILE A 154 24.85 2.56 -7.98
C ILE A 154 23.58 1.70 -8.17
N LEU A 155 22.65 2.28 -8.94
CA LEU A 155 21.56 1.68 -9.73
C LEU A 155 20.62 0.63 -9.11
N THR A 156 19.34 1.03 -9.13
CA THR A 156 18.10 0.25 -9.22
C THR A 156 17.60 -0.53 -8.00
N GLU A 157 16.33 -0.23 -7.71
CA GLU A 157 15.39 -0.88 -6.80
C GLU A 157 15.52 -0.57 -5.29
N LYS A 158 14.88 0.55 -4.90
CA LYS A 158 14.63 0.93 -3.52
C LYS A 158 13.51 0.08 -2.92
N ARG A 159 13.82 -0.80 -1.98
CA ARG A 159 12.87 -1.30 -0.97
C ARG A 159 13.58 -1.41 0.36
N SER A 160 12.98 -0.87 1.43
CA SER A 160 13.11 -1.41 2.78
C SER A 160 12.14 -0.73 3.74
N TRP A 161 11.47 -1.56 4.53
CA TRP A 161 10.50 -1.21 5.57
C TRP A 161 11.18 -1.14 6.95
N ALA A 162 10.68 -0.29 7.84
CA ALA A 162 11.07 -0.25 9.25
C ALA A 162 9.98 -0.87 10.14
N ALA A 163 10.37 -1.80 11.02
CA ALA A 163 9.49 -2.40 12.02
C ALA A 163 9.74 -1.73 13.38
N LEU A 164 8.67 -1.26 14.03
CA LEU A 164 8.70 -0.74 15.39
C LEU A 164 8.58 -1.92 16.37
N SER A 165 9.64 -2.24 17.13
CA SER A 165 9.54 -3.19 18.23
C SER A 165 9.21 -2.44 19.52
N ARG A 166 8.20 -2.92 20.26
CA ARG A 166 7.93 -2.52 21.65
C ARG A 166 8.64 -3.51 22.56
N SER A 167 9.44 -3.03 23.52
CA SER A 167 9.84 -3.85 24.66
C SER A 167 8.61 -4.03 25.56
N VAL A 168 8.06 -5.25 25.57
CA VAL A 168 7.06 -5.64 26.56
C VAL A 168 7.81 -6.25 27.74
N SER A 169 7.62 -5.66 28.92
CA SER A 169 8.08 -6.24 30.18
C SER A 169 7.50 -7.66 30.33
N PRO A 170 8.28 -8.67 30.76
CA PRO A 170 7.74 -10.02 30.93
C PRO A 170 6.62 -10.03 31.98
N PRO A 171 5.53 -10.80 31.77
CA PRO A 171 4.45 -10.90 32.74
C PRO A 171 4.92 -11.65 34.01
N PRO A 172 4.35 -11.32 35.18
CA PRO A 172 4.87 -11.68 36.50
C PRO A 172 4.85 -13.19 36.86
N TRP A 173 4.41 -14.06 35.97
CA TRP A 173 4.35 -15.51 36.21
C TRP A 173 5.56 -16.28 35.64
N LEU A 174 6.50 -15.61 34.96
CA LEU A 174 7.83 -16.15 34.66
C LEU A 174 8.82 -15.76 35.77
N SER A 175 8.71 -16.41 36.93
CA SER A 175 9.82 -16.49 37.89
C SER A 175 10.12 -17.98 38.13
N PRO A 176 11.38 -18.43 37.98
CA PRO A 176 11.75 -19.79 38.34
C PRO A 176 11.62 -19.96 39.87
N PRO A 177 11.25 -21.17 40.35
CA PRO A 177 11.21 -21.42 41.78
C PRO A 177 12.62 -21.26 42.36
N LEU A 178 12.72 -20.45 43.41
CA LEU A 178 13.90 -20.34 44.26
C LEU A 178 14.22 -21.73 44.81
N LYS A 179 15.46 -22.19 44.60
CA LYS A 179 16.04 -23.32 45.33
C LYS A 179 16.53 -22.85 46.68
#